data_AF-A0A9X7UCH6-F1
#
_entry.id   AF-A0A9X7UCH6-F1
#
_cell.length_a   1.000
_cell.length_b   1.000
_cell.length_c   1.000
_cell.angle_alpha   90.00
_cell.angle_beta   90.00
_cell.angle_gamma   90.00
#
_symmetry.space_group_name_H-M   'P 1'
#
loop_
_entity.id
_entity.type
_entity.pdbx_description
1 polymer ?
#
loop_
_entity_poly.entity_id
_entity_poly.type
_entity_poly.pdbx_seq_one_letter_code
_entity_poly.pdbx_strand_id
1 'polypeptide(L)'
;MSLNVKDPEAHRLARAIAQATGQSMTRVVTEALRECYARIERNKRKASVAELLAIADRAAVHVKRSYIEHGELLYDENGLPK
;
A
#
# COMPACT_ATOMS: atom_id res chain seq x y z
N MET A 1 -6.68 -30.04 5.08
CA MET A 1 -5.90 -29.81 6.32
C MET A 1 -6.75 -29.03 7.30
N SER A 2 -6.61 -29.25 8.60
CA SER A 2 -7.33 -28.51 9.65
C SER A 2 -6.42 -27.47 10.31
N LEU A 3 -6.95 -26.26 10.51
CA LEU A 3 -6.32 -25.21 11.30
C LEU A 3 -6.93 -25.24 12.71
N ASN A 4 -6.12 -25.48 13.74
CA ASN A 4 -6.58 -25.48 15.13
C ASN A 4 -6.11 -24.20 15.84
N VAL A 5 -7.05 -23.34 16.21
CA VAL A 5 -6.79 -22.10 16.95
C VAL A 5 -7.45 -22.21 18.32
N LYS A 6 -6.63 -22.30 19.38
CA LYS A 6 -7.10 -22.45 20.78
C LYS A 6 -7.30 -21.12 21.51
N ASP A 7 -7.27 -20.01 20.77
CA ASP A 7 -7.44 -18.68 21.33
C ASP A 7 -8.93 -18.38 21.56
N PRO A 8 -9.37 -18.12 22.81
CA PRO A 8 -10.79 -17.86 23.12
C PRO A 8 -11.34 -16.61 22.45
N GLU A 9 -10.50 -15.59 22.24
CA GLU A 9 -10.91 -14.33 21.63
C GLU A 9 -11.14 -14.48 20.12
N ALA A 10 -10.25 -15.18 19.42
CA ALA A 10 -10.40 -15.51 18.01
C ALA A 10 -11.71 -16.26 17.75
N HIS A 11 -12.05 -17.22 18.62
CA HIS A 11 -13.32 -17.95 18.54
C HIS A 11 -14.53 -17.05 18.80
N ARG A 12 -14.45 -16.16 19.80
CA ARG A 12 -15.50 -15.17 20.10
C ARG A 12 -15.76 -14.24 18.92
N LEU A 13 -14.71 -13.68 18.33
CA LEU A 13 -14.79 -12.76 17.20
C LEU A 13 -15.33 -13.46 15.95
N ALA A 14 -14.77 -14.62 15.60
CA ALA A 14 -15.24 -15.39 14.45
C ALA A 14 -16.72 -15.78 14.57
N ARG A 15 -17.18 -16.14 15.77
CA ARG A 15 -18.59 -16.43 16.04
C ARG A 15 -19.46 -15.18 15.90
N ALA A 16 -19.06 -14.05 16.47
CA ALA A 16 -19.84 -12.81 16.39
C ALA A 16 -20.01 -12.34 14.94
N ILE A 17 -18.94 -12.39 14.14
CA ILE A 17 -18.99 -12.01 12.72
C ILE A 17 -19.85 -13.00 11.92
N ALA A 18 -19.72 -14.31 12.18
CA ALA A 18 -20.55 -15.33 11.54
C ALA A 18 -22.05 -15.10 11.80
N GLN A 19 -22.42 -14.79 13.05
CA GLN A 19 -23.79 -14.46 13.43
C GLN A 19 -24.29 -13.19 12.76
N ALA A 20 -23.47 -12.14 12.71
CA ALA A 20 -23.84 -10.87 12.09
C ALA A 20 -23.99 -10.95 10.55
N THR A 21 -23.21 -11.81 9.90
CA THR A 21 -23.17 -11.92 8.43
C THR A 21 -23.96 -13.10 7.87
N GLY A 22 -24.43 -14.01 8.73
CA GLY A 22 -25.07 -15.27 8.32
C GLY A 22 -24.10 -16.27 7.66
N GLN A 23 -22.79 -16.03 7.73
CA GLN A 23 -21.77 -16.91 7.13
C GLN A 23 -21.28 -17.96 8.14
N SER A 24 -20.67 -19.04 7.65
CA SER A 24 -20.01 -20.02 8.53
C SER A 24 -18.73 -19.45 9.14
N MET A 25 -18.37 -19.89 10.35
CA MET A 25 -17.12 -19.49 10.99
C MET A 25 -15.90 -19.79 10.11
N THR A 26 -15.91 -20.92 9.40
CA THR A 26 -14.84 -21.27 8.45
C THR A 26 -14.73 -20.23 7.33
N ARG A 27 -15.85 -19.77 6.76
CA ARG A 27 -15.84 -18.74 5.72
C ARG A 27 -15.31 -17.42 6.26
N VAL A 28 -15.79 -16.99 7.42
CA VAL A 28 -15.33 -15.76 8.10
C VAL A 28 -13.81 -15.78 8.32
N VAL A 29 -13.29 -16.86 8.91
CA VAL A 29 -11.84 -16.98 9.18
C VAL A 29 -11.05 -17.04 7.88
N THR A 30 -11.54 -17.76 6.86
CA THR A 30 -10.87 -17.86 5.57
C THR A 30 -10.77 -16.51 4.87
N GLU A 31 -11.86 -15.74 4.83
CA GLU A 31 -11.85 -14.40 4.21
C GLU A 31 -10.97 -13.42 4.98
N ALA A 32 -11.03 -13.40 6.32
CA ALA A 32 -10.17 -12.54 7.13
C ALA A 32 -8.66 -12.83 6.91
N LEU A 33 -8.30 -14.12 6.84
CA LEU A 33 -6.93 -14.53 6.52
C LEU A 33 -6.53 -14.14 5.09
N ARG A 34 -7.43 -14.32 4.12
CA ARG A 34 -7.20 -13.95 2.72
C ARG A 34 -6.98 -12.45 2.56
N GLU A 35 -7.80 -11.62 3.20
CA GLU A 35 -7.67 -10.17 3.17
C GLU A 35 -6.34 -9.71 3.81
N CYS A 36 -6.01 -10.29 4.97
CA CYS A 36 -4.74 -10.01 5.65
C CYS A 36 -3.55 -10.37 4.74
N TYR A 37 -3.57 -11.55 4.13
CA TYR A 37 -2.54 -12.01 3.21
C TYR A 37 -2.44 -11.10 1.97
N ALA A 38 -3.57 -10.76 1.35
CA ALA A 38 -3.60 -9.87 0.19
C ALA A 38 -3.07 -8.46 0.50
N ARG A 39 -3.26 -7.96 1.72
CA ARG A 39 -2.66 -6.69 2.17
C ARG A 39 -1.15 -6.80 2.31
N ILE A 40 -0.64 -7.88 2.89
CA ILE A 40 0.81 -8.14 3.00
C ILE A 40 1.44 -8.24 1.61
N GLU A 41 0.81 -8.99 0.70
CA GLU A 41 1.33 -9.17 -0.65
C GLU A 41 1.30 -7.88 -1.47
N ARG A 42 0.28 -7.03 -1.29
CA ARG A 42 0.28 -5.68 -1.88
C ARG A 42 1.47 -4.84 -1.39
N ASN A 43 1.79 -4.87 -0.10
CA ASN A 43 2.90 -4.11 0.46
C ASN A 43 4.27 -4.61 0.02
N LYS A 44 4.40 -5.89 -0.33
CA LYS A 44 5.65 -6.46 -0.87
C LYS A 44 5.85 -6.16 -2.36
N ARG A 45 4.77 -5.89 -3.11
CA ARG A 45 4.88 -5.61 -4.54
C ARG A 45 5.58 -4.27 -4.73
N LYS A 46 6.64 -4.27 -5.55
CA LYS A 46 7.19 -3.03 -6.09
C LYS A 46 6.10 -2.35 -6.92
N ALA A 47 6.06 -1.02 -6.90
CA ALA A 47 5.16 -0.26 -7.77
C ALA A 47 5.34 -0.73 -9.22
N SER A 48 4.23 -1.00 -9.89
CA SER A 48 4.22 -1.29 -11.31
C SER A 48 4.69 -0.08 -12.10
N VAL A 49 5.21 -0.32 -13.31
CA VAL A 49 5.60 0.78 -14.22
C VAL A 49 4.42 1.72 -14.47
N ALA A 50 3.19 1.19 -14.56
CA ALA A 50 1.98 1.99 -14.73
C ALA A 50 1.72 2.91 -13.52
N GLU A 51 1.92 2.43 -12.30
CA GLU A 51 1.78 3.26 -11.08
C GLU A 51 2.86 4.34 -11.02
N LEU A 52 4.10 4.02 -11.41
CA LEU A 52 5.20 4.99 -11.48
C LEU A 52 4.91 6.07 -12.52
N LEU A 53 4.43 5.70 -13.71
CA LEU A 53 4.03 6.66 -14.75
C LEU A 53 2.85 7.53 -14.29
N ALA A 54 1.83 6.95 -13.64
CA ALA A 54 0.72 7.71 -13.10
C ALA A 54 1.16 8.73 -12.02
N ILE A 55 2.19 8.41 -11.22
CA ILE A 55 2.79 9.37 -10.29
C ILE A 55 3.53 10.47 -11.07
N ALA A 56 4.31 10.10 -12.08
CA ALA A 56 5.05 11.04 -12.91
C ALA A 56 4.11 12.03 -13.62
N ASP A 57 3.01 11.55 -14.20
CA ASP A 57 2.01 12.40 -14.86
C ASP A 57 1.36 13.40 -13.90
N ARG A 58 0.98 12.94 -12.70
CA ARG A 58 0.45 13.83 -11.65
C ARG A 58 1.47 14.87 -11.21
N ALA A 59 2.74 14.48 -11.07
CA ALA A 59 3.81 15.41 -10.71
C ALA A 59 4.06 16.44 -11.83
N ALA A 60 4.04 16.02 -13.08
CA ALA A 60 4.32 16.86 -14.25
C ALA A 60 3.35 18.06 -14.36
N VAL A 61 2.08 17.89 -13.98
CA VAL A 61 1.09 18.99 -13.96
C VAL A 61 1.52 20.15 -13.05
N HIS A 62 2.31 19.87 -12.01
CA HIS A 62 2.78 20.89 -11.07
C HIS A 62 4.13 21.51 -11.46
N VAL A 63 4.83 20.95 -12.44
CA VAL A 63 6.12 21.47 -12.91
C VAL A 63 5.86 22.66 -13.85
N LYS A 64 5.93 23.87 -13.30
CA LYS A 64 5.64 25.13 -14.02
C LYS A 64 6.77 25.64 -14.90
N ARG A 65 7.99 25.13 -14.73
CA ARG A 65 9.20 25.63 -15.39
C ARG A 65 9.93 24.47 -16.05
N SER A 66 10.49 24.73 -17.23
CA SER A 66 11.43 23.79 -17.85
C SER A 66 12.57 23.48 -16.89
N TYR A 67 13.16 22.29 -17.03
CA TYR A 67 14.36 21.93 -16.30
C TYR A 67 15.44 23.01 -16.53
N ILE A 68 15.97 23.55 -15.43
CA ILE A 68 17.13 24.44 -15.42
C ILE A 68 18.24 23.65 -14.75
N GLU A 69 19.45 23.73 -15.28
CA GLU A 69 20.59 23.13 -14.60
C GLU A 69 20.73 23.76 -13.20
N HIS A 70 20.58 22.94 -12.17
CA HIS A 70 20.61 23.42 -10.78
C HIS A 70 21.93 24.13 -10.45
N GLY A 71 23.02 23.74 -11.12
CA GLY A 71 24.31 24.43 -11.08
C GLY A 71 24.18 25.90 -11.50
N GLU A 72 23.67 26.16 -12.70
CA GLU A 72 23.48 27.53 -13.22
C GLU A 72 22.47 28.34 -12.41
N LEU A 73 21.44 27.69 -11.86
CA LEU A 73 20.41 28.33 -11.04
C LEU A 73 20.94 28.78 -9.68
N LEU A 74 21.73 27.93 -9.01
CA LEU A 74 22.11 28.10 -7.61
C LEU A 74 23.52 28.66 -7.43
N TYR A 75 24.40 28.49 -8.42
CA TYR A 75 25.81 28.86 -8.31
C TYR A 75 26.24 29.80 -9.45
N ASP A 76 27.20 30.67 -9.15
CA ASP A 76 27.89 31.50 -10.13
C ASP A 76 29.03 30.73 -10.82
N GLU A 77 29.71 31.41 -11.75
CA GLU A 77 30.83 30.86 -12.52
C GLU A 77 32.04 30.45 -11.65
N ASN A 78 32.10 30.94 -10.41
CA ASN A 78 33.12 30.59 -9.42
C ASN A 78 32.67 29.47 -8.47
N GLY A 79 31.45 28.95 -8.64
CA GLY A 79 30.84 27.93 -7.79
C GLY A 79 30.34 28.45 -6.45
N LEU A 80 30.17 29.77 -6.29
CA LEU A 80 29.59 30.37 -5.09
C LEU A 80 28.06 30.46 -5.19
N PRO A 81 27.33 30.30 -4.08
CA PRO A 81 25.88 30.46 -4.07
C PRO A 81 25.47 31.87 -4.53
N LYS A 82 24.48 31.92 -5.42
CA LYS A 82 23.81 33.16 -5.83
C LYS A 82 22.81 33.66 -4.81
#